data_AF-A0A2N7UB44-F1
#
_entry.id   AF-A0A2N7UB44-F1
#
_cell.length_a   1.000
_cell.length_b   1.000
_cell.length_c   1.000
_cell.angle_alpha   90.00
_cell.angle_beta   90.00
_cell.angle_gamma   90.00
#
_symmetry.space_group_name_H-M   'P 1'
#
loop_
_entity.id
_entity.type
_entity.pdbx_description
1 polymer ?
#
loop_
_entity_poly.entity_id
_entity_poly.type
_entity_poly.pdbx_seq_one_letter_code
_entity_poly.pdbx_strand_id
1 'polypeptide(L)'
;MDILEILRTRQADIYLPLFMTLLGLMLGLILYAVLHRRYHYACQENEAIVSITVANVINPRLTCRSRYSKDEGLMLFIGLAALVSSGIYLFNRVAVLNLFYYCTVFIMSLWTGGFLYSLLKGQYSGWHWAANITFYAIFFIVLFMAMGKAITPNYAPANFQYSQQIVNQHGILGLGNYFSALDIRWFIFHLLGVLLLFIAMFRLCLSATYFAVMGRYILSEESREPWLARKTRKYAKFWENIIFVSLLLFAAYYLIAGDFFMWFEYEMPNRVDSFMNALLHGL
;
A
#
# COMPACT_ATOMS: atom_id res chain seq x y z
N MET A 1 -13.78 -25.07 18.75
CA MET A 1 -12.60 -24.88 17.89
C MET A 1 -11.54 -24.20 18.72
N ASP A 2 -10.45 -24.90 19.01
CA ASP A 2 -9.38 -24.39 19.85
C ASP A 2 -8.50 -23.38 19.11
N ILE A 3 -8.03 -22.34 19.80
CA ILE A 3 -7.12 -21.31 19.27
C ILE A 3 -5.86 -21.94 18.65
N LEU A 4 -5.41 -23.06 19.21
CA LEU A 4 -4.29 -23.87 18.70
C LEU A 4 -4.58 -24.49 17.33
N GLU A 5 -5.82 -24.87 17.06
CA GLU A 5 -6.28 -25.46 15.80
C GLU A 5 -6.41 -24.39 14.71
N ILE A 6 -6.85 -23.18 15.09
CA ILE A 6 -6.89 -21.98 14.23
C ILE A 6 -5.46 -21.54 13.87
N LEU A 7 -4.54 -21.53 14.84
CA LEU A 7 -3.13 -21.23 14.60
C LEU A 7 -2.49 -22.28 13.68
N ARG A 8 -2.81 -23.58 13.87
CA ARG A 8 -2.27 -24.68 13.07
C ARG A 8 -2.74 -24.65 11.62
N THR A 9 -4.00 -24.29 11.38
CA THR A 9 -4.57 -24.18 10.02
C THR A 9 -4.13 -22.90 9.28
N ARG A 10 -3.76 -21.84 10.00
CA ARG A 10 -3.28 -20.56 9.43
C ARG A 10 -1.75 -20.39 9.43
N GLN A 11 -0.99 -21.46 9.68
CA GLN A 11 0.47 -21.41 9.79
C GLN A 11 1.14 -20.75 8.57
N ALA A 12 0.75 -21.12 7.35
CA ALA A 12 1.31 -20.54 6.14
C ALA A 12 1.04 -19.02 6.01
N ASP A 13 -0.14 -18.56 6.44
CA ASP A 13 -0.57 -17.16 6.37
C ASP A 13 0.19 -16.25 7.34
N ILE A 14 0.79 -16.80 8.39
CA ILE A 14 1.58 -16.04 9.39
C ILE A 14 3.08 -16.18 9.10
N TYR A 15 3.56 -17.39 8.81
CA TYR A 15 4.99 -17.64 8.63
C TYR A 15 5.56 -17.02 7.37
N LEU A 16 4.81 -16.99 6.26
CA LEU A 16 5.31 -16.42 5.02
C LEU A 16 5.48 -14.89 5.07
N PRO A 17 4.52 -14.10 5.59
CA PRO A 17 4.76 -12.67 5.82
C PRO A 17 5.84 -12.41 6.88
N LEU A 18 5.95 -13.24 7.93
CA LEU A 18 7.05 -13.15 8.90
C LEU A 18 8.41 -13.38 8.22
N PHE A 19 8.53 -14.41 7.39
CA PHE A 19 9.73 -14.69 6.62
C PHE A 19 10.09 -13.52 5.67
N MET A 20 9.11 -13.00 4.93
CA MET A 20 9.31 -11.83 4.06
C MET A 20 9.73 -10.58 4.85
N THR A 21 9.20 -10.42 6.06
CA THR A 21 9.56 -9.33 6.97
C THR A 21 11.01 -9.46 7.42
N LEU A 22 11.41 -10.64 7.92
CA LEU A 22 12.77 -10.91 8.37
C LEU A 22 13.78 -10.80 7.23
N LEU A 23 13.45 -11.35 6.05
CA LEU A 23 14.28 -11.27 4.85
C LEU A 23 14.45 -9.81 4.40
N GLY A 24 13.36 -9.06 4.31
CA GLY A 24 13.38 -7.65 3.96
C GLY A 24 14.21 -6.83 4.94
N LEU A 25 14.01 -7.03 6.26
CA LEU A 25 14.75 -6.33 7.31
C LEU A 25 16.25 -6.65 7.24
N MET A 26 16.63 -7.93 7.14
CA MET A 26 18.03 -8.35 7.01
C MET A 26 18.68 -7.77 5.76
N LEU A 27 18.02 -7.84 4.59
CA LEU A 27 18.54 -7.25 3.36
C LEU A 27 18.63 -5.73 3.45
N GLY A 28 17.66 -5.07 4.09
CA GLY A 28 17.69 -3.63 4.36
C GLY A 28 18.91 -3.22 5.18
N LEU A 29 19.17 -3.95 6.27
CA LEU A 29 20.36 -3.77 7.12
C LEU A 29 21.66 -4.01 6.34
N ILE A 30 21.77 -5.13 5.61
CA ILE A 30 22.97 -5.50 4.85
C ILE A 30 23.26 -4.49 3.76
N LEU A 31 22.26 -4.16 2.93
CA LEU A 31 22.41 -3.16 1.87
C LEU A 31 22.87 -1.83 2.46
N TYR A 32 22.31 -1.44 3.60
CA TYR A 32 22.69 -0.20 4.25
C TYR A 32 24.13 -0.27 4.79
N ALA A 33 24.51 -1.33 5.49
CA ALA A 33 25.85 -1.50 6.06
C ALA A 33 26.95 -1.61 4.99
N VAL A 34 26.71 -2.36 3.91
CA VAL A 34 27.67 -2.54 2.80
C VAL A 34 27.90 -1.23 2.05
N LEU A 35 26.81 -0.51 1.77
CA LEU A 35 26.93 0.78 1.08
C LEU A 35 27.55 1.82 2.02
N HIS A 36 27.20 1.82 3.31
CA HIS A 36 27.80 2.72 4.30
C HIS A 36 29.32 2.52 4.45
N ARG A 37 29.80 1.26 4.42
CA ARG A 37 31.24 0.96 4.43
C ARG A 37 31.99 1.52 3.22
N ARG A 38 31.37 1.61 2.04
CA ARG A 38 32.01 2.24 0.87
C ARG A 38 32.23 3.74 1.06
N TYR A 39 31.42 4.42 1.88
CA TYR A 39 31.50 5.87 2.06
C TYR A 39 32.56 6.30 3.09
N HIS A 40 32.80 5.51 4.14
CA HIS A 40 33.83 5.84 5.16
C HIS A 40 35.28 5.78 4.65
N TYR A 41 35.54 5.10 3.52
CA TYR A 41 36.87 5.07 2.91
C TYR A 41 37.19 6.34 2.09
N ALA A 42 36.24 7.26 1.89
CA ALA A 42 36.41 8.43 1.03
C ALA A 42 36.59 9.78 1.76
N CYS A 43 36.13 9.93 3.01
CA CYS A 43 36.22 11.20 3.73
C CYS A 43 36.56 10.98 5.21
N GLN A 44 37.81 11.25 5.56
CA GLN A 44 38.30 11.33 6.93
C GLN A 44 38.65 12.78 7.25
N GLU A 45 37.69 13.70 7.13
CA GLU A 45 37.85 15.09 7.58
C GLU A 45 36.52 15.63 8.14
N ASN A 46 36.49 15.89 9.45
CA ASN A 46 35.46 16.61 10.22
C ASN A 46 34.00 16.15 10.05
N GLU A 47 33.62 15.08 10.78
CA GLU A 47 32.24 14.62 10.92
C GLU A 47 31.34 15.63 11.67
N ALA A 48 30.83 16.63 10.96
CA ALA A 48 29.53 17.16 11.33
C ALA A 48 28.50 16.07 11.03
N ILE A 49 27.84 15.52 12.05
CA ILE A 49 26.76 14.55 11.88
C ILE A 49 25.67 15.21 11.03
N VAL A 50 25.61 14.86 9.74
CA VAL A 50 24.58 15.35 8.84
C VAL A 50 23.27 14.68 9.25
N SER A 51 22.40 15.46 9.91
CA SER A 51 21.08 14.97 10.31
C SER A 51 20.13 14.87 9.11
N ILE A 52 19.52 13.70 8.94
CA ILE A 52 18.45 13.46 7.99
C ILE A 52 17.14 13.91 8.65
N THR A 53 16.60 15.04 8.20
CA THR A 53 15.25 15.50 8.57
C THR A 53 14.28 15.21 7.43
N VAL A 54 12.99 15.03 7.74
CA VAL A 54 11.94 14.91 6.71
C VAL A 54 11.95 16.13 5.78
N ALA A 55 12.24 17.32 6.31
CA ALA A 55 12.38 18.53 5.51
C ALA A 55 13.53 18.46 4.50
N ASN A 56 14.70 17.96 4.90
CA ASN A 56 15.86 17.79 4.01
C ASN A 56 15.61 16.71 2.94
N VAL A 57 14.82 15.68 3.27
CA VAL A 57 14.39 14.64 2.32
C VAL A 57 13.40 15.19 1.29
N ILE A 58 12.40 15.96 1.73
CA ILE A 58 11.39 16.53 0.82
C ILE A 58 11.97 17.66 -0.03
N ASN A 59 12.84 18.48 0.56
CA ASN A 59 13.48 19.64 -0.06
C ASN A 59 15.01 19.54 0.09
N PRO A 60 15.70 18.70 -0.70
CA PRO A 60 17.15 18.69 -0.71
C PRO A 60 17.71 20.07 -1.06
N ARG A 61 18.84 20.45 -0.42
CA ARG A 61 19.49 21.75 -0.64
C ARG A 61 19.68 22.05 -2.13
N LEU A 62 19.24 23.25 -2.49
CA LEU A 62 19.09 23.96 -3.78
C LEU A 62 20.16 23.86 -4.90
N THR A 63 21.19 23.00 -4.85
CA THR A 63 22.21 22.98 -5.93
C THR A 63 21.76 22.35 -7.24
N CYS A 64 20.68 21.56 -7.22
CA CYS A 64 20.06 21.05 -8.44
C CYS A 64 18.57 21.41 -8.45
N ARG A 65 18.25 22.59 -8.99
CA ARG A 65 16.88 22.97 -9.38
C ARG A 65 16.44 22.08 -10.54
N SER A 66 16.21 20.79 -10.27
CA SER A 66 15.65 19.88 -11.27
C SER A 66 14.24 20.36 -11.56
N ARG A 67 14.00 20.70 -12.84
CA ARG A 67 12.73 21.17 -13.35
C ARG A 67 11.65 20.22 -12.85
N TYR A 68 10.68 20.73 -12.09
CA TYR A 68 9.54 19.98 -11.57
C TYR A 68 8.77 19.45 -12.80
N SER A 69 9.18 18.29 -13.30
CA SER A 69 8.43 17.59 -14.33
C SER A 69 7.17 17.10 -13.63
N LYS A 70 6.02 17.64 -14.02
CA LYS A 70 4.72 17.07 -13.70
C LYS A 70 4.70 15.67 -14.35
N ASP A 71 5.24 14.68 -13.65
CA ASP A 71 5.42 13.32 -14.18
C ASP A 71 4.06 12.59 -14.08
N GLU A 72 3.09 13.09 -14.85
CA GLU A 72 1.73 12.54 -15.01
C GLU A 72 1.82 11.08 -15.51
N GLY A 73 2.84 10.78 -16.33
CA GLY A 73 3.11 9.44 -16.85
C GLY A 73 3.28 8.38 -15.77
N LEU A 74 3.94 8.68 -14.64
CA LEU A 74 4.10 7.71 -13.55
C LEU A 74 2.79 7.46 -12.80
N MET A 75 1.87 8.43 -12.74
CA MET A 75 0.55 8.21 -12.11
C MET A 75 -0.35 7.37 -13.03
N LEU A 76 -0.33 7.66 -14.33
CA LEU A 76 -1.00 6.85 -15.34
C LEU A 76 -0.46 5.42 -15.33
N PHE A 77 0.85 5.24 -15.23
CA PHE A 77 1.47 3.92 -15.13
C PHE A 77 0.97 3.14 -13.91
N ILE A 78 0.86 3.77 -12.73
CA ILE A 78 0.30 3.10 -11.55
C ILE A 78 -1.17 2.72 -11.77
N GLY A 79 -1.96 3.63 -12.33
CA GLY A 79 -3.37 3.36 -12.65
C GLY A 79 -3.51 2.18 -13.61
N LEU A 80 -2.71 2.15 -14.67
CA LEU A 80 -2.69 1.08 -15.66
C LEU A 80 -2.20 -0.24 -15.06
N ALA A 81 -1.12 -0.21 -14.26
CA ALA A 81 -0.61 -1.39 -13.57
C ALA A 81 -1.66 -1.96 -12.61
N ALA A 82 -2.31 -1.10 -11.81
CA ALA A 82 -3.38 -1.52 -10.90
C ALA A 82 -4.58 -2.08 -11.66
N LEU A 83 -4.95 -1.50 -12.81
CA LEU A 83 -6.02 -1.99 -13.67
C LEU A 83 -5.70 -3.37 -14.24
N VAL A 84 -4.49 -3.55 -14.79
CA VAL A 84 -4.02 -4.85 -15.29
C VAL A 84 -3.99 -5.88 -14.16
N SER A 85 -3.48 -5.52 -12.98
CA SER A 85 -3.47 -6.40 -11.81
C SER A 85 -4.88 -6.78 -11.34
N SER A 86 -5.84 -5.85 -11.40
CA SER A 86 -7.26 -6.12 -11.11
C SER A 86 -7.92 -7.02 -12.15
N GLY A 87 -7.50 -6.91 -13.42
CA GLY A 87 -7.91 -7.84 -14.47
C GLY A 87 -7.37 -9.26 -14.23
N ILE A 88 -6.08 -9.39 -13.91
CA ILE A 88 -5.44 -10.68 -13.60
C ILE A 88 -6.04 -11.29 -12.33
N TYR A 89 -6.40 -10.46 -11.35
CA TYR A 89 -7.07 -10.86 -10.12
C TYR A 89 -8.35 -11.66 -10.38
N LEU A 90 -9.09 -11.40 -11.46
CA LEU A 90 -10.31 -12.17 -11.80
C LEU A 90 -10.03 -13.67 -12.00
N PHE A 91 -8.87 -13.98 -12.57
CA PHE A 91 -8.46 -15.35 -12.91
C PHE A 91 -7.64 -16.01 -11.79
N ASN A 92 -6.97 -15.20 -10.97
CA ASN A 92 -5.98 -15.65 -9.99
C ASN A 92 -6.12 -14.91 -8.66
N ARG A 93 -7.35 -14.78 -8.14
CA ARG A 93 -7.71 -13.95 -6.97
C ARG A 93 -6.73 -14.11 -5.81
N VAL A 94 -6.62 -15.33 -5.29
CA VAL A 94 -5.83 -15.60 -4.08
C VAL A 94 -4.34 -15.38 -4.33
N ALA A 95 -3.84 -15.80 -5.50
CA ALA A 95 -2.43 -15.69 -5.84
C ALA A 95 -2.00 -14.23 -6.03
N VAL A 96 -2.78 -13.41 -6.75
CA VAL A 96 -2.49 -11.99 -6.98
C VAL A 96 -2.53 -11.22 -5.67
N LEU A 97 -3.57 -11.42 -4.86
CA LEU A 97 -3.68 -10.81 -3.54
C LEU A 97 -2.45 -11.12 -2.68
N ASN A 98 -2.11 -12.40 -2.53
CA ASN A 98 -0.97 -12.83 -1.72
C ASN A 98 0.35 -12.28 -2.25
N LEU A 99 0.58 -12.32 -3.57
CA LEU A 99 1.78 -11.76 -4.18
C LEU A 99 1.95 -10.27 -3.85
N PHE A 100 0.91 -9.47 -4.07
CA PHE A 100 0.94 -8.03 -3.80
C PHE A 100 1.16 -7.72 -2.32
N TYR A 101 0.51 -8.48 -1.43
CA TYR A 101 0.70 -8.35 0.00
C TYR A 101 2.14 -8.66 0.41
N TYR A 102 2.71 -9.80 -0.03
CA TYR A 102 4.07 -10.19 0.31
C TYR A 102 5.11 -9.24 -0.27
N CYS A 103 4.95 -8.77 -1.51
CA CYS A 103 5.81 -7.75 -2.10
C CYS A 103 5.78 -6.44 -1.30
N THR A 104 4.60 -6.01 -0.87
CA THR A 104 4.44 -4.77 -0.07
C THR A 104 5.11 -4.91 1.30
N VAL A 105 4.86 -6.03 2.00
CA VAL A 105 5.52 -6.36 3.28
C VAL A 105 7.05 -6.39 3.11
N PHE A 106 7.56 -7.03 2.05
CA PHE A 106 8.98 -7.12 1.78
C PHE A 106 9.62 -5.74 1.55
N ILE A 107 9.07 -4.91 0.64
CA ILE A 107 9.62 -3.58 0.30
C ILE A 107 9.67 -2.69 1.52
N MET A 108 8.62 -2.70 2.32
CA MET A 108 8.56 -1.89 3.52
C MET A 108 9.46 -2.40 4.62
N SER A 109 9.61 -3.72 4.77
CA SER A 109 10.56 -4.30 5.73
C SER A 109 12.00 -3.96 5.35
N LEU A 110 12.31 -3.92 4.05
CA LEU A 110 13.58 -3.44 3.52
C LEU A 110 13.81 -1.97 3.88
N TRP A 111 12.80 -1.11 3.72
CA TRP A 111 12.86 0.28 4.16
C TRP A 111 13.08 0.39 5.67
N THR A 112 12.33 -0.36 6.48
CA THR A 112 12.44 -0.38 7.95
C THR A 112 13.82 -0.82 8.41
N GLY A 113 14.42 -1.84 7.78
CA GLY A 113 15.79 -2.28 8.09
C GLY A 113 16.82 -1.17 7.84
N GLY A 114 16.73 -0.49 6.69
CA GLY A 114 17.59 0.67 6.41
C GLY A 114 17.37 1.83 7.38
N PHE A 115 16.11 2.09 7.74
CA PHE A 115 15.75 3.11 8.72
C PHE A 115 16.32 2.79 10.11
N LEU A 116 16.17 1.56 10.59
CA LEU A 116 16.63 1.13 11.91
C LEU A 116 18.15 1.32 12.05
N TYR A 117 18.91 0.98 11.01
CA TYR A 117 20.37 1.20 10.99
C TYR A 117 20.72 2.69 11.16
N SER A 118 20.08 3.58 10.41
CA SER A 118 20.30 5.03 10.52
C SER A 118 19.85 5.61 11.86
N LEU A 119 18.78 5.06 12.44
CA LEU A 119 18.32 5.43 13.78
C LEU A 119 19.38 5.06 14.84
N LEU A 120 19.95 3.85 14.77
CA LEU A 120 21.01 3.39 15.68
C LEU A 120 22.28 4.26 15.58
N LYS A 121 22.54 4.85 14.41
CA LYS A 121 23.63 5.81 14.20
C LYS A 121 23.29 7.25 14.61
N GLY A 122 22.09 7.52 15.13
CA GLY A 122 21.68 8.87 15.53
C GLY A 122 21.52 9.85 14.36
N GLN A 123 21.35 9.35 13.13
CA GLN A 123 21.32 10.19 11.93
C GLN A 123 19.96 10.87 11.69
N TYR A 124 18.89 10.43 12.34
CA TYR A 124 17.55 11.01 12.19
C TYR A 124 17.26 12.05 13.28
N SER A 125 16.69 13.18 12.86
CA SER A 125 16.24 14.24 13.77
C SER A 125 14.83 14.72 13.41
N GLY A 126 14.03 14.99 14.44
CA GLY A 126 12.70 15.58 14.34
C GLY A 126 11.53 14.59 14.51
N TRP A 127 10.44 15.07 15.12
CA TRP A 127 9.24 14.29 15.43
C TRP A 127 8.51 13.74 14.19
N HIS A 128 8.70 14.37 13.03
CA HIS A 128 8.10 13.93 11.77
C HIS A 128 8.51 12.51 11.39
N TRP A 129 9.69 12.03 11.80
CA TRP A 129 10.10 10.63 11.61
C TRP A 129 9.28 9.67 12.47
N ALA A 130 9.01 10.02 13.73
CA ALA A 130 8.14 9.22 14.59
C ALA A 130 6.73 9.13 14.00
N ALA A 131 6.16 10.26 13.56
CA ALA A 131 4.86 10.28 12.88
C ALA A 131 4.86 9.42 11.60
N ASN A 132 5.96 9.41 10.85
CA ASN A 132 6.10 8.62 9.63
C ASN A 132 6.13 7.12 9.90
N ILE A 133 6.89 6.69 10.91
CA ILE A 133 6.94 5.28 11.34
C ILE A 133 5.57 4.83 11.84
N THR A 134 4.95 5.62 12.72
CA THR A 134 3.62 5.31 13.26
C THR A 134 2.60 5.21 12.13
N PHE A 135 2.64 6.12 11.15
CA PHE A 135 1.77 6.05 9.99
C PHE A 135 1.98 4.75 9.19
N TYR A 136 3.21 4.40 8.83
CA TYR A 136 3.46 3.15 8.10
C TYR A 136 3.05 1.90 8.90
N ALA A 137 3.28 1.89 10.21
CA ALA A 137 2.87 0.79 11.08
C ALA A 137 1.35 0.61 11.13
N ILE A 138 0.60 1.70 11.35
CA ILE A 138 -0.86 1.69 11.30
C ILE A 138 -1.34 1.26 9.92
N PHE A 139 -0.73 1.79 8.86
CA PHE A 139 -1.07 1.43 7.50
C PHE A 139 -0.94 -0.07 7.26
N PHE A 140 0.12 -0.70 7.76
CA PHE A 140 0.31 -2.15 7.62
C PHE A 140 -0.80 -2.96 8.25
N ILE A 141 -1.25 -2.56 9.44
CA ILE A 141 -2.35 -3.22 10.13
C ILE A 141 -3.63 -3.10 9.29
N VAL A 142 -3.94 -1.89 8.82
CA VAL A 142 -5.14 -1.66 8.00
C VAL A 142 -5.05 -2.39 6.66
N LEU A 143 -3.87 -2.44 6.03
CA LEU A 143 -3.61 -3.18 4.80
C LEU A 143 -3.90 -4.66 4.98
N PHE A 144 -3.39 -5.26 6.06
CA PHE A 144 -3.64 -6.66 6.40
C PHE A 144 -5.14 -6.93 6.61
N MET A 145 -5.85 -6.02 7.30
CA MET A 145 -7.29 -6.13 7.49
C MET A 145 -8.05 -6.05 6.15
N ALA A 146 -7.71 -5.09 5.27
CA ALA A 146 -8.33 -4.94 3.95
C ALA A 146 -8.07 -6.17 3.06
N MET A 147 -6.85 -6.73 3.11
CA MET A 147 -6.49 -7.97 2.44
C MET A 147 -7.33 -9.15 2.93
N GLY A 148 -7.51 -9.27 4.26
CA GLY A 148 -8.39 -10.29 4.84
C GLY A 148 -9.82 -10.18 4.31
N LYS A 149 -10.35 -8.97 4.18
CA LYS A 149 -11.67 -8.73 3.59
C LYS A 149 -11.72 -8.99 2.08
N ALA A 150 -10.61 -8.85 1.37
CA ALA A 150 -10.54 -9.19 -0.07
C ALA A 150 -10.64 -10.70 -0.32
N ILE A 151 -10.23 -11.51 0.64
CA ILE A 151 -10.34 -12.97 0.57
C ILE A 151 -11.70 -13.43 1.11
N THR A 152 -12.09 -12.92 2.28
CA THR A 152 -13.35 -13.23 2.95
C THR A 152 -14.10 -11.94 3.31
N PRO A 153 -14.91 -11.40 2.38
CA PRO A 153 -15.74 -10.23 2.62
C PRO A 153 -16.80 -10.47 3.70
N ASN A 154 -17.32 -9.40 4.31
CA ASN A 154 -18.42 -9.50 5.28
C ASN A 154 -19.71 -9.96 4.61
N TYR A 155 -20.00 -9.38 3.44
CA TYR A 155 -21.27 -9.55 2.74
C TYR A 155 -21.05 -10.11 1.34
N ALA A 156 -20.39 -11.26 1.24
CA ALA A 156 -20.12 -11.90 -0.05
C ALA A 156 -21.34 -12.70 -0.56
N PRO A 157 -21.64 -12.64 -1.88
CA PRO A 157 -22.54 -13.58 -2.53
C PRO A 157 -22.12 -15.03 -2.32
N ALA A 158 -23.08 -15.96 -2.26
CA ALA A 158 -22.81 -17.38 -2.03
C ALA A 158 -21.80 -18.00 -3.01
N ASN A 159 -21.87 -17.57 -4.28
CA ASN A 159 -20.99 -18.07 -5.35
C ASN A 159 -19.65 -17.31 -5.45
N PHE A 160 -19.40 -16.28 -4.63
CA PHE A 160 -18.15 -15.54 -4.67
C PHE A 160 -16.93 -16.42 -4.39
N GLN A 161 -17.03 -17.39 -3.49
CA GLN A 161 -15.92 -18.30 -3.21
C GLN A 161 -15.47 -19.09 -4.45
N TYR A 162 -16.40 -19.37 -5.38
CA TYR A 162 -16.15 -20.09 -6.62
C TYR A 162 -15.85 -19.17 -7.81
N SER A 163 -15.83 -17.84 -7.62
CA SER A 163 -15.70 -16.88 -8.73
C SER A 163 -14.47 -17.15 -9.60
N GLN A 164 -13.33 -17.46 -8.97
CA GLN A 164 -12.09 -17.78 -9.69
C GLN A 164 -12.26 -19.04 -10.55
N GLN A 165 -12.88 -20.10 -10.01
CA GLN A 165 -13.12 -21.33 -10.75
C GLN A 165 -14.08 -21.10 -11.91
N ILE A 166 -15.16 -20.36 -11.68
CA ILE A 166 -16.16 -20.02 -12.71
C ILE A 166 -15.49 -19.26 -13.85
N VAL A 167 -14.72 -18.22 -13.55
CA VAL A 167 -14.01 -17.41 -14.56
C VAL A 167 -12.97 -18.24 -15.31
N ASN A 168 -12.24 -19.13 -14.63
CA ASN A 168 -11.25 -19.97 -15.28
C ASN A 168 -11.85 -21.03 -16.20
N GLN A 169 -13.05 -21.52 -15.90
CA GLN A 169 -13.73 -22.55 -16.71
C GLN A 169 -14.58 -21.97 -17.84
N HIS A 170 -15.24 -20.83 -17.61
CA HIS A 170 -16.27 -20.28 -18.50
C HIS A 170 -15.96 -18.86 -18.98
N GLY A 171 -14.81 -18.30 -18.61
CA GLY A 171 -14.49 -16.89 -18.85
C GLY A 171 -15.30 -15.92 -17.98
N ILE A 172 -15.04 -14.62 -18.14
CA ILE A 172 -15.72 -13.55 -17.37
C ILE A 172 -17.24 -13.54 -17.66
N LEU A 173 -17.63 -13.81 -18.91
CA LEU A 173 -19.05 -13.89 -19.30
C LEU A 173 -19.79 -15.04 -18.60
N GLY A 174 -19.07 -16.10 -18.21
CA GLY A 174 -19.62 -17.21 -17.46
C GLY A 174 -20.17 -16.80 -16.08
N LEU A 175 -19.74 -15.66 -15.52
CA LEU A 175 -20.30 -15.15 -14.26
C LEU A 175 -21.81 -14.94 -14.34
N GLY A 176 -22.34 -14.52 -15.49
CA GLY A 176 -23.78 -14.29 -15.68
C GLY A 176 -24.66 -15.53 -15.51
N ASN A 177 -24.07 -16.74 -15.61
CA ASN A 177 -24.80 -17.99 -15.41
C ASN A 177 -24.91 -18.40 -13.93
N TYR A 178 -24.07 -17.83 -13.05
CA TYR A 178 -23.95 -18.22 -11.65
C TYR A 178 -24.18 -17.05 -10.67
N PHE A 179 -24.14 -15.82 -11.15
CA PHE A 179 -24.32 -14.61 -10.35
C PHE A 179 -25.61 -13.92 -10.79
N SER A 180 -26.45 -13.53 -9.84
CA SER A 180 -27.58 -12.66 -10.11
C SER A 180 -27.10 -11.25 -10.50
N ALA A 181 -27.99 -10.41 -11.03
CA ALA A 181 -27.65 -9.03 -11.34
C ALA A 181 -27.14 -8.24 -10.10
N LEU A 182 -27.68 -8.54 -8.92
CA LEU A 182 -27.23 -7.97 -7.65
C LEU A 182 -25.83 -8.46 -7.28
N ASP A 183 -25.55 -9.76 -7.45
CA ASP A 183 -24.23 -10.32 -7.17
C ASP A 183 -23.17 -9.75 -8.10
N ILE A 184 -23.50 -9.53 -9.38
CA ILE A 184 -22.61 -8.87 -10.34
C ILE A 184 -22.34 -7.43 -9.92
N ARG A 185 -23.36 -6.68 -9.48
CA ARG A 185 -23.20 -5.31 -8.99
C ARG A 185 -22.30 -5.26 -7.76
N TRP A 186 -22.52 -6.16 -6.80
CA TRP A 186 -21.64 -6.33 -5.65
C TRP A 186 -20.20 -6.63 -6.09
N PHE A 187 -20.03 -7.54 -7.05
CA PHE A 187 -18.71 -7.95 -7.55
C PHE A 187 -17.98 -6.78 -8.22
N ILE A 188 -18.68 -5.89 -8.93
CA ILE A 188 -18.10 -4.66 -9.49
C ILE A 188 -17.58 -3.74 -8.38
N PHE A 189 -18.34 -3.51 -7.32
CA PHE A 189 -17.87 -2.71 -6.17
C PHE A 189 -16.67 -3.37 -5.50
N HIS A 190 -16.70 -4.69 -5.32
CA HIS A 190 -15.58 -5.44 -4.77
C HIS A 190 -14.31 -5.24 -5.61
N LEU A 191 -14.39 -5.39 -6.94
CA LEU A 191 -13.26 -5.18 -7.85
C LEU A 191 -12.75 -3.75 -7.84
N LEU A 192 -13.64 -2.76 -7.78
CA LEU A 192 -13.25 -1.37 -7.62
C LEU A 192 -12.47 -1.17 -6.32
N GLY A 193 -12.93 -1.78 -5.22
CA GLY A 193 -12.21 -1.75 -3.96
C GLY A 193 -10.81 -2.39 -4.05
N VAL A 194 -10.68 -3.55 -4.70
CA VAL A 194 -9.38 -4.21 -4.95
C VAL A 194 -8.45 -3.33 -5.81
N LEU A 195 -9.00 -2.65 -6.82
CA LEU A 195 -8.24 -1.70 -7.63
C LEU A 195 -7.67 -0.55 -6.77
N LEU A 196 -8.51 0.05 -5.92
CA LEU A 196 -8.07 1.11 -5.00
C LEU A 196 -7.01 0.61 -4.01
N LEU A 197 -7.15 -0.64 -3.54
CA LEU A 197 -6.16 -1.29 -2.68
C LEU A 197 -4.79 -1.41 -3.37
N PHE A 198 -4.76 -1.86 -4.63
CA PHE A 198 -3.50 -1.93 -5.39
C PHE A 198 -2.89 -0.55 -5.63
N ILE A 199 -3.69 0.47 -5.94
CA ILE A 199 -3.20 1.85 -6.06
C ILE A 199 -2.56 2.32 -4.75
N ALA A 200 -3.19 2.04 -3.60
CA ALA A 200 -2.64 2.38 -2.29
C ALA A 200 -1.31 1.66 -2.02
N MET A 201 -1.22 0.35 -2.30
CA MET A 201 0.01 -0.44 -2.16
C MET A 201 1.14 0.10 -3.04
N PHE A 202 0.89 0.36 -4.33
CA PHE A 202 1.89 0.92 -5.24
C PHE A 202 2.39 2.28 -4.76
N ARG A 203 1.48 3.17 -4.34
CA ARG A 203 1.84 4.51 -3.89
C ARG A 203 2.75 4.46 -2.66
N LEU A 204 2.51 3.51 -1.75
CA LEU A 204 3.36 3.33 -0.58
C LEU A 204 4.72 2.75 -0.89
N CYS A 205 4.78 1.70 -1.71
CA CYS A 205 6.05 1.14 -2.15
C CYS A 205 6.94 2.23 -2.79
N LEU A 206 6.34 3.13 -3.58
CA LEU A 206 7.06 4.26 -4.18
C LEU A 206 7.47 5.33 -3.16
N SER A 207 6.62 5.63 -2.17
CA SER A 207 6.96 6.57 -1.09
C SER A 207 8.10 6.03 -0.23
N ALA A 208 8.03 4.77 0.22
CA ALA A 208 9.10 4.11 0.98
C ALA A 208 10.40 4.02 0.18
N THR A 209 10.30 3.70 -1.12
CA THR A 209 11.45 3.72 -2.04
C THR A 209 12.08 5.11 -2.12
N TYR A 210 11.26 6.17 -2.23
CA TYR A 210 11.77 7.55 -2.22
C TYR A 210 12.52 7.87 -0.93
N PHE A 211 11.90 7.64 0.24
CA PHE A 211 12.53 7.92 1.52
C PHE A 211 13.81 7.08 1.74
N ALA A 212 13.84 5.82 1.30
CA ALA A 212 15.04 4.98 1.35
C ALA A 212 16.18 5.55 0.49
N VAL A 213 15.91 5.89 -0.77
CA VAL A 213 16.93 6.36 -1.71
C VAL A 213 17.40 7.76 -1.32
N MET A 214 16.46 8.64 -0.96
CA MET A 214 16.75 10.04 -0.67
C MET A 214 17.44 10.21 0.70
N GLY A 215 17.04 9.42 1.70
CA GLY A 215 17.75 9.39 2.98
C GLY A 215 19.22 9.00 2.81
N ARG A 216 19.52 8.08 1.88
CA ARG A 216 20.90 7.72 1.53
C ARG A 216 21.62 8.82 0.77
N TYR A 217 20.96 9.43 -0.20
CA TYR A 217 21.55 10.51 -0.99
C TYR A 217 21.96 11.71 -0.12
N ILE A 218 21.21 12.04 0.93
CA ILE A 218 21.56 13.11 1.86
C ILE A 218 22.85 12.81 2.64
N LEU A 219 23.12 11.53 2.88
CA LEU A 219 24.32 11.07 3.56
C LEU A 219 25.50 10.84 2.61
N SER A 220 25.29 10.93 1.30
CA SER A 220 26.35 10.77 0.32
C SER A 220 26.83 12.14 -0.19
N GLU A 221 28.10 12.21 -0.56
CA GLU A 221 28.69 13.38 -1.26
C GLU A 221 28.38 13.37 -2.77
N GLU A 222 27.39 12.57 -3.20
CA GLU A 222 27.07 12.46 -4.61
C GLU A 222 26.52 13.78 -5.15
N SER A 223 27.19 14.32 -6.17
CA SER A 223 26.79 15.57 -6.82
C SER A 223 25.49 15.45 -7.64
N ARG A 224 25.04 14.23 -7.93
CA ARG A 224 23.86 13.96 -8.76
C ARG A 224 22.80 13.17 -8.02
N GLU A 225 21.60 13.71 -8.00
CA GLU A 225 20.43 13.03 -7.43
C GLU A 225 20.13 11.71 -8.19
N PRO A 226 19.92 10.59 -7.46
CA PRO A 226 19.56 9.31 -8.05
C PRO A 226 18.35 9.41 -8.97
N TRP A 227 18.39 8.72 -10.11
CA TRP A 227 17.27 8.71 -11.07
C TRP A 227 15.96 8.25 -10.43
N LEU A 228 16.03 7.23 -9.56
CA LEU A 228 14.86 6.69 -8.88
C LEU A 228 14.22 7.73 -7.93
N ALA A 229 15.03 8.47 -7.16
CA ALA A 229 14.55 9.54 -6.29
C ALA A 229 13.88 10.68 -7.10
N ARG A 230 14.48 11.07 -8.23
CA ARG A 230 13.87 12.06 -9.14
C ARG A 230 12.48 11.63 -9.62
N LYS A 231 12.31 10.35 -9.94
CA LYS A 231 11.05 9.78 -10.44
C LYS A 231 9.99 9.62 -9.35
N THR A 232 10.41 9.30 -8.11
CA THR A 232 9.48 9.07 -7.01
C THR A 232 9.24 10.29 -6.12
N ARG A 233 9.91 11.42 -6.37
CA ARG A 233 9.80 12.67 -5.58
C ARG A 233 8.38 13.17 -5.36
N LYS A 234 7.46 13.00 -6.30
CA LYS A 234 6.04 13.39 -6.09
C LYS A 234 5.36 12.66 -4.93
N TYR A 235 5.89 11.49 -4.56
CA TYR A 235 5.47 10.70 -3.40
C TYR A 235 6.31 10.99 -2.15
N ALA A 236 7.07 12.08 -2.13
CA ALA A 236 7.77 12.59 -0.95
C ALA A 236 6.86 13.39 -0.03
N LYS A 237 5.75 13.92 -0.55
CA LYS A 237 4.86 14.81 0.18
C LYS A 237 4.13 14.05 1.28
N PHE A 238 4.71 14.11 2.47
CA PHE A 238 4.33 13.32 3.64
C PHE A 238 2.83 13.40 3.95
N TRP A 239 2.31 14.62 4.22
CA TRP A 239 0.91 14.82 4.59
C TRP A 239 -0.07 14.50 3.48
N GLU A 240 0.23 14.90 2.24
CA GLU A 240 -0.62 14.59 1.09
C GLU A 240 -0.71 13.08 0.86
N ASN A 241 0.40 12.35 1.04
CA ASN A 241 0.39 10.90 0.95
C ASN A 241 -0.41 10.26 2.07
N ILE A 242 -0.25 10.70 3.33
CA ILE A 242 -1.04 10.19 4.45
C ILE A 242 -2.53 10.30 4.13
N ILE A 243 -3.00 11.50 3.82
CA ILE A 243 -4.41 11.77 3.56
C ILE A 243 -4.91 10.93 2.39
N PHE A 244 -4.19 10.96 1.25
CA PHE A 244 -4.62 10.26 0.04
C PHE A 244 -4.67 8.74 0.25
N VAL A 245 -3.63 8.17 0.87
CA VAL A 245 -3.51 6.73 1.07
C VAL A 245 -4.52 6.25 2.12
N SER A 246 -4.77 7.02 3.18
CA SER A 246 -5.82 6.74 4.16
C SER A 246 -7.22 6.74 3.54
N LEU A 247 -7.54 7.75 2.71
CA LEU A 247 -8.82 7.81 2.00
C LEU A 247 -9.01 6.63 1.05
N LEU A 248 -7.97 6.29 0.28
CA LEU A 248 -8.01 5.14 -0.62
C LEU A 248 -8.23 3.83 0.13
N LEU A 249 -7.52 3.59 1.23
CA LEU A 249 -7.71 2.38 2.01
C LEU A 249 -9.07 2.29 2.67
N PHE A 250 -9.58 3.41 3.18
CA PHE A 250 -10.91 3.45 3.79
C PHE A 250 -11.97 3.08 2.74
N ALA A 251 -11.93 3.73 1.58
CA ALA A 251 -12.83 3.40 0.46
C ALA A 251 -12.65 1.95 0.00
N ALA A 252 -11.42 1.49 -0.18
CA ALA A 252 -11.10 0.13 -0.56
C ALA A 252 -11.69 -0.88 0.43
N TYR A 253 -11.50 -0.67 1.74
CA TYR A 253 -12.01 -1.57 2.78
C TYR A 253 -13.53 -1.74 2.68
N TYR A 254 -14.29 -0.64 2.66
CA TYR A 254 -15.75 -0.68 2.62
C TYR A 254 -16.29 -1.30 1.33
N LEU A 255 -15.64 -1.04 0.20
CA LEU A 255 -16.01 -1.62 -1.10
C LEU A 255 -15.71 -3.12 -1.15
N ILE A 256 -14.50 -3.51 -0.71
CA ILE A 256 -14.04 -4.90 -0.71
C ILE A 256 -14.90 -5.75 0.23
N ALA A 257 -15.14 -5.28 1.44
CA ALA A 257 -15.87 -6.02 2.46
C ALA A 257 -17.37 -6.17 2.14
N GLY A 258 -17.89 -5.35 1.22
CA GLY A 258 -19.29 -5.35 0.80
C GLY A 258 -20.17 -4.42 1.63
N ASP A 259 -19.64 -3.77 2.67
CA ASP A 259 -20.38 -2.82 3.51
C ASP A 259 -20.93 -1.65 2.68
N PHE A 260 -20.15 -1.13 1.72
CA PHE A 260 -20.63 -0.08 0.82
C PHE A 260 -21.81 -0.55 -0.03
N PHE A 261 -21.77 -1.79 -0.55
CA PHE A 261 -22.87 -2.33 -1.32
C PHE A 261 -24.13 -2.48 -0.47
N MET A 262 -24.00 -2.99 0.76
CA MET A 262 -25.14 -3.14 1.67
C MET A 262 -25.79 -1.79 1.96
N TRP A 263 -24.97 -0.78 2.27
CA TRP A 263 -25.45 0.57 2.49
C TRP A 263 -26.10 1.16 1.23
N PHE A 264 -25.45 1.06 0.07
CA PHE A 264 -25.91 1.67 -1.18
C PHE A 264 -27.20 1.03 -1.72
N GLU A 265 -27.30 -0.30 -1.68
CA GLU A 265 -28.42 -1.03 -2.29
C GLU A 265 -29.62 -1.15 -1.36
N TYR A 266 -29.41 -1.23 -0.03
CA TYR A 266 -30.50 -1.53 0.91
C TYR A 266 -30.78 -0.40 1.92
N GLU A 267 -29.77 0.26 2.49
CA GLU A 267 -30.01 1.29 3.51
C GLU A 267 -30.30 2.66 2.90
N MET A 268 -29.55 3.06 1.88
CA MET A 268 -29.64 4.37 1.26
C MET A 268 -31.02 4.62 0.66
N PRO A 269 -31.65 3.69 -0.08
CA PRO A 269 -33.01 3.90 -0.61
C PRO A 269 -34.02 4.16 0.49
N ASN A 270 -34.01 3.34 1.55
CA ASN A 270 -34.91 3.52 2.69
C ASN A 270 -34.74 4.86 3.40
N ARG A 271 -33.49 5.34 3.54
CA ARG A 271 -33.19 6.65 4.14
C ARG A 271 -33.64 7.79 3.22
N VAL A 272 -33.45 7.65 1.91
CA VAL A 272 -33.91 8.64 0.92
C VAL A 272 -35.44 8.69 0.91
N ASP A 273 -36.12 7.55 0.90
CA ASP A 273 -37.58 7.49 0.94
C ASP A 273 -38.13 8.10 2.23
N SER A 274 -37.52 7.78 3.38
CA SER A 274 -37.91 8.37 4.67
C SER A 274 -37.72 9.89 4.69
N PHE A 275 -36.61 10.37 4.12
CA PHE A 275 -36.31 11.80 4.01
C PHE A 275 -37.29 12.51 3.07
N MET A 276 -37.60 11.92 1.91
CA MET A 276 -38.56 12.45 0.95
C MET A 276 -39.97 12.47 1.54
N ASN A 277 -40.38 11.43 2.26
CA ASN A 277 -41.67 11.37 2.93
C ASN A 277 -41.80 12.46 4.00
N ALA A 278 -40.77 12.67 4.83
CA ALA A 278 -40.76 13.75 5.81
C ALA A 278 -40.82 15.15 5.15
N LEU A 279 -40.19 15.32 3.99
CA LEU A 279 -40.24 16.55 3.19
C LEU A 279 -41.63 16.82 2.58
N LEU A 280 -42.29 15.77 2.07
CA LEU A 280 -43.55 15.89 1.34
C LEU A 280 -44.78 15.89 2.25
N HIS A 281 -44.73 15.15 3.36
CA HIS A 281 -45.89 14.92 4.23
C HIS A 281 -45.75 15.53 5.63
N GLY A 282 -44.59 16.12 5.96
CA GLY A 282 -44.28 16.53 7.33
C GLY A 282 -43.88 15.34 8.21
N LEU A 283 -43.33 15.65 9.39
CA LEU A 283 -42.97 14.64 10.41
C LEU A 283 -44.21 14.02 11.05
#